data_AF-A0A832LRA2-F1
#
_entry.id   AF-A0A832LRA2-F1
#
_cell.length_a   1.000
_cell.length_b   1.000
_cell.length_c   1.000
_cell.angle_alpha   90.00
_cell.angle_beta   90.00
_cell.angle_gamma   90.00
#
_symmetry.space_group_name_H-M   'P 1'
#
loop_
_entity.id
_entity.type
_entity.pdbx_description
1 polymer ?
#
loop_
_entity_poly.entity_id
_entity_poly.type
_entity_poly.pdbx_seq_one_letter_code
_entity_poly.pdbx_strand_id
1 'polypeptide(L)'
;MSNDVERLLPLLTWGVVLLAGVLTLFLAANWIRKRLTATQDQADPAGLGFSLADLRKLHKEGHLTDEEFEKAKAKIVGGTLSAGAKAQRPLQSEPPRSADR
;
A
#
# COMPACT_ATOMS: atom_id res chain seq x y z
N MET A 1 -27.03 5.05 -41.19
CA MET A 1 -26.50 5.08 -39.81
C MET A 1 -25.04 4.63 -39.76
N SER A 2 -24.24 4.87 -40.81
CA SER A 2 -22.85 4.38 -40.89
C SER A 2 -21.79 5.47 -40.67
N ASN A 3 -22.18 6.75 -40.72
CA ASN A 3 -21.24 7.87 -40.63
C ASN A 3 -20.87 8.22 -39.17
N ASP A 4 -21.67 7.78 -38.20
CA ASP A 4 -21.44 8.06 -36.78
C ASP A 4 -20.24 7.25 -36.26
N VAL A 5 -20.09 6.01 -36.72
CA VAL A 5 -19.00 5.11 -36.31
C VAL A 5 -17.64 5.62 -36.80
N GLU A 6 -17.57 6.16 -38.01
CA GLU A 6 -16.34 6.75 -38.58
C GLU A 6 -15.88 8.00 -37.83
N ARG A 7 -16.82 8.73 -37.21
CA ARG A 7 -16.51 9.89 -36.36
C ARG A 7 -16.11 9.49 -34.95
N LEU A 8 -16.63 8.36 -34.46
CA LEU A 8 -16.30 7.82 -33.14
C LEU A 8 -14.94 7.12 -33.13
N LEU A 9 -14.52 6.48 -34.22
CA LEU A 9 -13.21 5.83 -34.34
C LEU A 9 -12.01 6.73 -33.95
N PRO A 10 -11.85 7.96 -34.47
CA PRO A 10 -10.76 8.84 -34.09
C PRO A 10 -10.87 9.35 -32.65
N LEU A 11 -12.09 9.58 -32.16
CA LEU A 11 -12.34 9.96 -30.76
C LEU A 11 -11.96 8.83 -29.79
N LEU A 12 -12.31 7.58 -30.13
CA LEU A 12 -11.95 6.40 -29.35
C LEU A 12 -10.43 6.21 -29.33
N THR A 13 -9.78 6.40 -30.48
CA THR A 13 -8.32 6.28 -30.61
C THR A 13 -7.60 7.34 -29.76
N TRP A 14 -8.01 8.61 -29.85
CA TRP A 14 -7.46 9.67 -29.01
C TRP A 14 -7.76 9.46 -27.54
N GLY A 15 -8.94 8.93 -27.19
CA GLY A 15 -9.31 8.57 -25.82
C GLY A 15 -8.41 7.49 -25.24
N VAL A 16 -8.13 6.42 -25.99
CA VAL A 16 -7.20 5.36 -25.57
C VAL A 16 -5.78 5.89 -25.41
N VAL A 17 -5.32 6.76 -26.32
CA VAL A 17 -4.00 7.40 -26.23
C VAL A 17 -3.89 8.28 -24.98
N LEU A 18 -4.92 9.10 -24.70
CA LEU A 18 -4.98 9.92 -23.50
C LEU A 18 -4.98 9.06 -22.24
N LEU A 19 -5.78 8.01 -22.21
CA LEU A 19 -5.86 7.09 -21.07
C LEU A 19 -4.52 6.38 -20.84
N ALA A 20 -3.88 5.90 -21.90
CA ALA A 20 -2.56 5.30 -21.84
C ALA A 20 -1.51 6.32 -21.33
N GLY A 21 -1.58 7.57 -21.78
CA GLY A 21 -0.72 8.65 -21.30
C GLY A 21 -0.88 8.89 -19.80
N VAL A 22 -2.12 9.01 -19.32
CA VAL A 22 -2.41 9.20 -17.89
C VAL A 22 -1.93 8.02 -17.06
N LEU A 23 -2.19 6.79 -17.51
CA LEU A 23 -1.68 5.58 -16.85
C LEU A 23 -0.16 5.57 -16.80
N THR A 24 0.52 5.94 -17.89
CA THR A 24 1.98 6.00 -17.95
C THR A 24 2.53 7.03 -16.95
N LEU A 25 1.94 8.23 -16.88
CA LEU A 25 2.32 9.23 -15.88
C LEU A 25 2.08 8.73 -14.46
N PHE A 26 0.94 8.06 -14.22
CA PHE A 26 0.60 7.53 -12.90
C PHE A 26 1.59 6.45 -12.46
N LEU A 27 1.91 5.50 -13.35
CA LEU A 27 2.92 4.47 -13.09
C LEU A 27 4.29 5.10 -12.85
N ALA A 28 4.72 6.06 -13.68
CA ALA A 28 6.00 6.74 -13.52
C ALA A 28 6.08 7.51 -12.20
N ALA A 29 5.05 8.28 -11.85
CA ALA A 29 4.97 9.01 -10.59
C ALA A 29 5.00 8.06 -9.38
N ASN A 30 4.30 6.93 -9.46
CA ASN A 30 4.29 5.93 -8.40
C ASN A 30 5.65 5.20 -8.30
N TRP A 31 6.32 4.94 -9.43
CA TRP A 31 7.64 4.32 -9.45
C TRP A 31 8.72 5.26 -8.90
N ILE A 32 8.64 6.56 -9.22
CA ILE A 32 9.52 7.59 -8.67
C ILE A 32 9.28 7.76 -7.17
N ARG A 33 8.02 7.85 -6.72
CA ARG A 33 7.68 7.87 -5.29
C ARG A 33 8.25 6.65 -4.58
N LYS A 34 8.00 5.45 -5.11
CA LYS A 34 8.52 4.20 -4.55
C LYS A 34 10.05 4.20 -4.50
N ARG A 35 10.74 4.72 -5.51
CA ARG A 35 12.21 4.79 -5.54
C ARG A 35 12.78 5.80 -4.54
N LEU A 36 12.10 6.92 -4.31
CA LEU A 36 12.52 7.91 -3.32
C LEU A 36 12.23 7.42 -1.89
N THR A 37 11.06 6.82 -1.65
CA THR A 37 10.69 6.25 -0.34
C THR A 37 11.44 4.94 -0.02
N ALA A 38 11.91 4.19 -1.03
CA ALA A 38 12.76 3.01 -0.82
C ALA A 38 14.11 3.33 -0.13
N THR A 39 14.52 4.60 -0.06
CA THR A 39 15.71 5.01 0.70
C THR A 39 15.39 5.24 2.20
N GLN A 40 14.11 5.31 2.58
CA GLN A 40 13.65 5.48 3.96
C GLN A 40 12.90 4.26 4.54
N ASP A 41 12.31 3.40 3.71
CA ASP A 41 11.44 2.31 4.16
C ASP A 41 12.15 0.95 4.33
N GLN A 42 13.14 0.92 5.22
CA GLN A 42 13.36 -0.27 6.07
C GLN A 42 12.47 -0.20 7.34
N ALA A 43 11.44 0.66 7.33
CA ALA A 43 10.47 0.79 8.41
C ALA A 43 9.04 0.89 7.85
N ASP A 44 8.21 -0.04 8.31
CA ASP A 44 6.74 -0.05 8.33
C ASP A 44 5.92 -0.51 7.11
N PRO A 45 5.76 -1.84 6.95
CA PRO A 45 4.68 -2.43 6.15
C PRO A 45 3.26 -2.26 6.77
N ALA A 46 3.07 -1.42 7.78
CA ALA A 46 1.81 -1.29 8.54
C ALA A 46 1.14 0.10 8.47
N GLY A 47 1.74 1.09 7.78
CA GLY A 47 1.36 2.51 7.96
C GLY A 47 0.47 3.16 6.90
N LEU A 48 0.17 2.51 5.77
CA LEU A 48 -0.54 3.16 4.65
C LEU A 48 -1.89 2.51 4.36
N GLY A 49 -2.89 2.86 5.19
CA GLY A 49 -4.27 3.06 4.74
C GLY A 49 -5.24 1.87 4.75
N PHE A 50 -4.87 0.69 5.26
CA PHE A 50 -5.79 -0.45 5.29
C PHE A 50 -5.78 -1.17 6.65
N SER A 51 -6.90 -1.09 7.39
CA SER A 51 -7.06 -1.73 8.69
C SER A 51 -7.57 -3.18 8.55
N LEU A 52 -7.33 -4.02 9.56
CA LEU A 52 -7.99 -5.33 9.68
C LEU A 52 -9.52 -5.21 9.64
N ALA A 53 -10.07 -4.10 10.11
CA ALA A 53 -11.51 -3.82 10.07
C ALA A 53 -12.01 -3.67 8.62
N ASP A 54 -11.27 -2.97 7.77
CA ASP A 54 -11.60 -2.78 6.35
C ASP A 54 -11.46 -4.09 5.56
N LEU A 55 -10.42 -4.87 5.86
CA LEU A 55 -10.24 -6.20 5.25
C LEU A 55 -11.41 -7.13 5.57
N ARG A 56 -11.88 -7.13 6.83
CA ARG A 56 -13.02 -7.94 7.26
C ARG A 56 -14.34 -7.47 6.63
N LYS A 57 -14.51 -6.17 6.44
CA LYS A 57 -15.67 -5.60 5.77
C LYS A 57 -15.72 -6.03 4.30
N LEU A 58 -14.60 -5.92 3.60
CA LEU A 58 -14.46 -6.29 2.19
C LEU A 58 -14.69 -7.79 1.93
N HIS A 59 -14.24 -8.64 2.87
CA HIS A 59 -14.52 -10.08 2.85
C HIS A 59 -16.01 -10.40 3.04
N LYS A 60 -16.67 -9.74 4.00
CA LYS A 60 -18.12 -9.88 4.22
C LYS A 60 -18.96 -9.40 3.03
N GLU A 61 -18.47 -8.40 2.30
CA GLU A 61 -19.11 -7.88 1.09
C GLU A 61 -18.89 -8.79 -0.13
N GLY A 62 -18.11 -9.86 0.00
CA GLY A 62 -17.86 -10.84 -1.07
C GLY A 62 -16.85 -10.36 -2.11
N HIS A 63 -16.10 -9.28 -1.83
CA HIS A 63 -15.08 -8.73 -2.72
C HIS A 63 -13.71 -9.44 -2.58
N LEU A 64 -13.57 -10.36 -1.61
CA LEU A 64 -12.40 -11.22 -1.45
C LEU A 64 -12.83 -12.68 -1.27
N THR A 65 -12.04 -13.59 -1.84
CA THR A 65 -12.12 -15.01 -1.51
C THR A 65 -11.49 -15.29 -0.14
N ASP A 66 -11.90 -16.38 0.51
CA ASP A 66 -11.37 -16.79 1.82
C ASP A 66 -9.84 -16.94 1.82
N GLU A 67 -9.28 -17.45 0.72
CA GLU A 67 -7.83 -17.62 0.57
C GLU A 67 -7.08 -16.29 0.50
N GLU A 68 -7.65 -15.30 -0.19
CA GLU A 68 -7.09 -13.96 -0.29
C GLU A 68 -7.19 -13.22 1.05
N PHE A 69 -8.30 -13.42 1.77
CA PHE A 69 -8.50 -12.85 3.10
C PHE A 69 -7.44 -13.34 4.08
N GLU A 70 -7.19 -14.64 4.17
CA GLU A 70 -6.19 -15.19 5.10
C GLU A 70 -4.76 -14.74 4.75
N LYS A 71 -4.41 -14.67 3.46
CA LYS A 71 -3.11 -14.14 3.00
C LYS A 71 -2.93 -12.66 3.36
N ALA A 72 -3.97 -11.85 3.20
CA ALA A 72 -3.93 -10.42 3.53
C ALA A 72 -3.89 -10.18 5.05
N LYS A 73 -4.70 -10.93 5.82
CA LYS A 73 -4.73 -10.91 7.29
C LYS A 73 -3.38 -11.25 7.90
N ALA A 74 -2.71 -12.29 7.39
CA ALA A 74 -1.39 -12.69 7.86
C ALA A 74 -0.34 -11.56 7.69
N LYS A 75 -0.40 -10.81 6.58
CA LYS A 75 0.51 -9.67 6.33
C LYS A 75 0.27 -8.52 7.30
N ILE A 76 -0.99 -8.19 7.59
CA ILE A 76 -1.33 -7.09 8.50
C ILE A 76 -0.95 -7.44 9.93
N VAL A 77 -1.26 -8.66 10.40
CA VAL A 77 -0.91 -9.14 11.75
C VAL A 77 0.61 -9.28 11.92
N GLY A 78 1.33 -9.75 10.90
CA GLY A 78 2.80 -9.81 10.93
C GLY A 78 3.45 -8.43 11.05
N GLY A 79 2.84 -7.41 10.46
CA GLY A 79 3.26 -6.01 10.60
C GLY A 79 3.05 -5.46 12.01
N THR A 80 1.90 -5.75 12.66
CA THR A 80 1.59 -5.23 14.00
C THR A 80 2.44 -5.85 15.11
N LEU A 81 2.74 -7.15 15.04
CA LEU A 81 3.63 -7.83 15.98
C LEU A 81 5.06 -7.27 15.92
N SER A 82 5.54 -6.96 14.72
CA SER A 82 6.88 -6.39 14.51
C SER A 82 6.98 -4.93 14.99
N ALA A 83 5.91 -4.15 14.85
CA ALA A 83 5.81 -2.79 15.38
C ALA A 83 5.76 -2.76 16.93
N GLY A 84 5.00 -3.66 17.55
CA GLY A 84 4.92 -3.80 19.01
C GLY A 84 6.26 -4.21 19.66
N ALA A 85 7.04 -5.06 18.99
CA ALA A 85 8.35 -5.49 19.46
C ALA A 85 9.43 -4.39 19.43
N LYS A 86 9.36 -3.45 18.47
CA LYS A 86 10.27 -2.30 18.41
C LYS A 86 9.92 -1.23 19.45
N ALA A 87 8.64 -1.06 19.79
CA ALA A 87 8.19 -0.06 20.77
C ALA A 87 8.63 -0.35 22.22
N GLN A 88 9.01 -1.58 22.56
CA GLN A 88 9.43 -1.95 23.93
C GLN A 88 10.93 -1.76 24.21
N ARG A 89 11.75 -1.40 23.22
CA ARG A 89 13.20 -1.20 23.37
C ARG A 89 13.69 0.27 23.40
N PRO A 90 13.01 1.25 24.07
CA PRO A 90 13.67 2.52 24.44
C PRO A 90 13.98 2.73 25.94
N LEU A 91 13.65 1.81 26.86
CA LEU A 91 13.76 2.08 28.32
C LEU A 91 14.75 1.20 29.09
N GLN A 92 15.50 0.33 28.43
CA GLN A 92 16.45 -0.59 29.11
C GLN A 92 17.91 -0.12 29.07
N SER A 93 18.15 1.15 28.75
CA SER A 93 19.47 1.79 28.80
C SER A 93 19.54 2.88 29.87
N GLU A 94 19.02 2.61 31.06
CA GLU A 94 19.50 3.29 32.27
C GLU A 94 20.52 2.37 32.93
N PRO A 95 21.83 2.54 32.68
CA PRO A 95 22.83 1.84 33.47
C PRO A 95 22.65 2.26 34.94
N PRO A 96 22.67 1.31 35.89
CA PRO A 96 22.44 1.62 37.29
C PRO A 96 23.49 2.62 37.73
N ARG A 97 22.98 3.74 38.28
CA ARG A 97 23.72 4.75 39.02
C ARG A 97 24.54 4.02 40.10
N SER A 98 25.78 3.66 39.78
CA SER A 98 26.75 3.17 40.74
C SER A 98 27.22 4.37 41.57
N ALA A 99 26.40 4.70 42.56
CA ALA A 99 26.89 5.23 43.81
C ALA A 99 27.66 4.10 44.49
N ASP A 100 28.98 4.20 44.61
CA ASP A 100 29.69 3.85 45.84
C ASP A 100 31.17 4.31 45.79
N ARG A 101 31.54 5.06 46.84
CA ARG A 101 32.87 5.41 47.38
C ARG A 101 33.91 6.15 46.55
#